data_AF-A0A0C9XT94-F1
#
_entry.id   AF-A0A0C9XT94-F1
#
_cell.length_a   1.000
_cell.length_b   1.000
_cell.length_c   1.000
_cell.angle_alpha   90.00
_cell.angle_beta   90.00
_cell.angle_gamma   90.00
#
_symmetry.space_group_name_H-M   'P 1'
#
loop_
_entity.id
_entity.type
_entity.pdbx_description
1 polymer ?
#
loop_
_entity_poly.entity_id
_entity_poly.type
_entity_poly.pdbx_seq_one_letter_code
_entity_poly.pdbx_strand_id
1 'polypeptide(L)'
;KCQVIVTNGITLGHLYWGEFRCTTPLANNQDHFCPMHYALHNVCSVVGCNKPIVNGTKSCAHPEHQTMERLKFQKGKAAFTLRD
;
A
#
# COMPACT_ATOMS: atom_id res chain seq x y z
N LYS A 1 31.90 -10.66 21.67
CA LYS A 1 30.51 -11.01 22.04
C LYS A 1 29.59 -10.30 21.05
N CYS A 2 29.10 -11.02 20.03
CA CYS A 2 28.15 -10.46 19.07
C CYS A 2 26.75 -10.57 19.65
N GLN A 3 26.10 -9.43 19.87
CA GLN A 3 24.70 -9.38 20.29
C GLN A 3 23.84 -9.26 19.03
N VAL A 4 22.99 -10.26 18.82
CA VAL A 4 21.96 -10.24 17.79
C VAL A 4 20.80 -9.42 18.35
N ILE A 5 20.53 -8.28 17.72
CA ILE A 5 19.35 -7.47 17.99
C ILE A 5 18.26 -8.01 17.06
N VAL A 6 17.31 -8.75 17.60
CA VAL A 6 16.06 -9.07 16.90
C VAL A 6 15.14 -7.86 17.06
N THR A 7 15.25 -6.91 16.15
CA THR A 7 14.21 -5.89 16.00
C THR A 7 13.02 -6.61 15.39
N ASN A 8 11.95 -6.80 16.17
CA ASN A 8 10.65 -7.22 15.63
C ASN A 8 10.39 -6.33 14.40
N GLY A 9 10.26 -6.91 13.22
CA GLY A 9 10.32 -6.18 11.95
C GLY A 9 9.30 -5.05 11.91
N ILE A 10 9.72 -3.86 12.31
CA ILE A 10 8.91 -2.65 12.25
C ILE A 10 8.78 -2.36 10.75
N THR A 11 7.56 -2.61 10.30
CA THR A 11 7.05 -2.55 8.94
C THR A 11 7.58 -1.32 8.20
N LEU A 12 8.62 -1.52 7.37
CA LEU A 12 9.05 -0.55 6.35
C LEU A 12 7.98 -0.55 5.24
N GLY A 13 6.84 0.05 5.55
CA GLY A 13 5.67 -0.01 4.69
C GLY A 13 4.56 0.87 5.24
N HIS A 14 4.86 2.16 5.39
CA HIS A 14 3.90 3.26 5.28
C HIS A 14 2.47 2.97 5.80
N LEU A 15 2.29 3.11 7.12
CA LEU A 15 0.99 3.17 7.78
C LEU A 15 0.18 4.36 7.22
N TYR A 16 -0.51 4.18 6.11
CA TYR A 16 -1.53 5.14 5.70
C TYR A 16 -2.76 4.37 5.23
N TRP A 17 -3.79 4.50 6.06
CA TRP A 17 -5.19 4.10 5.89
C TRP A 17 -5.43 2.59 5.90
N GLY A 18 -5.31 2.05 7.11
CA GLY A 18 -5.77 0.73 7.52
C GLY A 18 -5.64 0.66 9.04
N GLU A 19 -6.43 1.51 9.72
CA GLU A 19 -6.59 1.63 11.18
C GLU A 19 -5.30 1.53 12.01
N PHE A 20 -4.87 2.65 12.59
CA PHE A 20 -3.68 2.70 13.45
C PHE A 20 -3.82 1.65 14.57
N ARG A 21 -3.05 0.55 14.47
CA ARG A 21 -3.07 -0.64 15.37
C ARG A 21 -4.14 -1.69 15.06
N CYS A 22 -4.45 -1.97 13.79
CA CYS A 22 -5.13 -3.22 13.47
C CYS A 22 -4.24 -4.42 13.88
N THR A 23 -4.70 -5.20 14.86
CA THR A 23 -4.04 -6.43 15.33
C THR A 23 -4.61 -7.69 14.68
N THR A 24 -5.62 -7.53 13.83
CA THR A 24 -6.30 -8.65 13.16
C THR A 24 -5.33 -9.30 12.17
N PRO A 25 -5.14 -10.63 12.22
CA PRO A 25 -4.30 -11.32 11.26
C PRO A 25 -4.88 -11.18 9.84
N LEU A 26 -3.99 -11.13 8.86
CA LEU A 26 -4.35 -11.25 7.45
C LEU A 26 -4.92 -12.66 7.21
N ALA A 27 -5.96 -12.77 6.37
CA ALA A 27 -6.48 -14.09 5.99
C ALA A 27 -5.46 -14.86 5.14
N ASN A 28 -4.73 -14.15 4.29
CA ASN A 28 -3.64 -14.69 3.50
C ASN A 28 -2.40 -13.80 3.64
N ASN A 29 -1.21 -14.39 3.61
CA ASN A 29 0.06 -13.64 3.58
C ASN A 29 0.22 -12.76 2.32
N GLN A 30 -0.62 -12.99 1.30
CA GLN A 30 -0.66 -12.18 0.08
C GLN A 30 -1.61 -10.97 0.18
N ASP A 31 -2.47 -10.92 1.20
CA ASP A 31 -3.43 -9.82 1.35
C ASP A 31 -2.75 -8.59 1.97
N HIS A 32 -3.09 -7.42 1.46
CA HIS A 32 -2.60 -6.16 2.03
C HIS A 32 -3.45 -5.66 3.20
N PHE A 33 -4.70 -6.13 3.30
CA PHE A 33 -5.65 -5.75 4.33
C PHE A 33 -6.21 -6.99 5.02
N CYS A 34 -6.49 -6.89 6.32
CA CYS A 34 -7.16 -7.96 7.03
C CYS A 34 -8.63 -8.07 6.55
N PRO A 35 -9.34 -9.17 6.85
CA PRO A 35 -10.73 -9.36 6.43
C PRO A 35 -11.65 -8.21 6.84
N MET A 36 -11.41 -7.61 8.01
CA MET A 36 -12.17 -6.45 8.51
C MET A 36 -11.96 -5.19 7.67
N HIS A 37 -10.77 -5.03 7.07
CA HIS A 37 -10.39 -3.88 6.27
C HIS A 37 -10.33 -4.18 4.77
N TYR A 38 -10.85 -5.32 4.34
CA TYR A 38 -10.85 -5.73 2.93
C TYR A 38 -11.55 -4.69 2.04
N ALA A 39 -12.53 -3.96 2.57
CA ALA A 39 -13.20 -2.86 1.88
C ALA A 39 -12.23 -1.75 1.41
N LEU A 40 -11.10 -1.55 2.10
CA LEU A 40 -10.08 -0.55 1.75
C LEU A 40 -9.37 -0.88 0.43
N HIS A 41 -9.41 -2.14 -0.03
CA HIS A 41 -8.98 -2.48 -1.40
C HIS A 41 -9.76 -1.72 -2.45
N ASN A 42 -11.02 -1.37 -2.16
CA ASN A 42 -11.90 -0.69 -3.09
C ASN A 42 -11.92 0.84 -2.89
N VAL A 43 -11.05 1.38 -2.02
CA VAL A 43 -10.98 2.82 -1.69
C VAL A 43 -9.71 3.43 -2.26
N CYS A 44 -9.82 4.68 -2.73
CA CYS A 44 -8.70 5.43 -3.28
C CYS A 44 -7.51 5.44 -2.32
N SER A 45 -6.33 5.04 -2.81
CA SER A 45 -5.08 5.04 -2.03
C SER A 45 -4.51 6.45 -1.73
N VAL A 46 -5.28 7.50 -1.99
CA VAL A 46 -4.85 8.90 -1.78
C VAL A 46 -5.30 9.36 -0.41
N VAL A 47 -4.38 9.94 0.36
CA VAL A 47 -4.63 10.43 1.72
C VAL A 47 -5.76 11.46 1.71
N GLY A 48 -6.80 11.22 2.53
CA GLY A 48 -7.98 12.09 2.61
C GLY A 48 -9.03 11.84 1.52
N CYS A 49 -8.85 10.84 0.66
CA CYS A 49 -9.84 10.46 -0.35
C CYS A 49 -10.54 9.15 0.01
N ASN A 50 -11.85 9.21 0.25
CA ASN A 50 -12.67 8.03 0.53
C ASN A 50 -13.51 7.59 -0.68
N LYS A 51 -13.14 8.01 -1.88
CA LYS A 51 -13.86 7.66 -3.11
C LYS A 51 -13.49 6.24 -3.56
N PRO A 52 -14.42 5.50 -4.19
CA PRO A 52 -14.13 4.18 -4.72
C PRO A 52 -13.06 4.25 -5.82
N ILE A 53 -12.21 3.22 -5.89
CA ILE A 53 -11.23 3.08 -6.99
C ILE A 53 -11.93 2.80 -8.31
N VAL A 54 -11.24 3.09 -9.41
CA VAL A 54 -11.62 2.60 -10.74
C VAL A 54 -10.98 1.23 -10.94
N ASN A 55 -11.74 0.27 -11.47
CA ASN A 55 -11.26 -1.09 -11.75
C ASN A 55 -9.92 -1.09 -12.50
N GLY A 56 -8.97 -1.87 -11.98
CA GLY A 56 -7.61 -1.96 -12.53
C GLY A 56 -6.64 -0.86 -12.05
N THR A 57 -7.11 0.08 -11.22
CA THR A 57 -6.30 1.15 -10.63
C THR A 57 -6.46 1.18 -9.11
N LYS A 58 -5.52 1.81 -8.39
CA LYS A 58 -5.55 2.04 -6.94
C LYS A 58 -6.04 3.45 -6.58
N SER A 59 -6.45 4.24 -7.57
CA SER A 59 -6.98 5.59 -7.42
C SER A 59 -8.43 5.70 -7.90
N CYS A 60 -9.15 6.68 -7.36
CA CYS A 60 -10.50 6.99 -7.83
C CYS A 60 -10.47 7.70 -9.20
N ALA A 61 -11.62 7.94 -9.80
CA ALA A 61 -11.75 8.60 -11.11
C ALA A 61 -11.31 10.09 -11.14
N HIS A 62 -10.74 10.60 -10.04
CA HIS A 62 -10.27 11.97 -9.98
C HIS A 62 -8.96 12.13 -10.79
N PRO A 63 -8.86 13.10 -11.71
CA PRO A 63 -7.75 13.20 -12.66
C PRO A 63 -6.39 13.39 -11.98
N GLU A 64 -6.34 14.11 -10.84
CA GLU A 64 -5.11 14.27 -10.06
C GLU A 64 -4.65 12.95 -9.45
N HIS A 65 -5.59 12.14 -8.96
CA HIS A 65 -5.28 10.87 -8.30
C HIS A 65 -4.82 9.81 -9.31
N GLN A 66 -5.45 9.77 -10.49
CA GLN A 66 -5.01 8.96 -11.62
C GLN A 66 -3.62 9.36 -12.11
N THR A 67 -3.33 10.67 -12.12
CA THR A 67 -2.00 11.16 -12.48
C THR A 67 -0.94 10.73 -11.46
N MET A 68 -1.24 10.83 -10.16
CA MET A 68 -0.35 10.33 -9.10
C MET A 68 -0.07 8.84 -9.22
N GLU A 69 -1.10 8.04 -9.50
CA GLU A 69 -0.93 6.61 -9.70
C GLU A 69 -0.07 6.30 -10.93
N ARG A 70 -0.35 6.96 -12.05
CA ARG A 70 0.44 6.81 -13.29
C ARG A 70 1.92 7.13 -13.04
N LEU A 71 2.21 8.22 -12.33
CA LEU A 71 3.57 8.60 -11.96
C LEU A 71 4.22 7.58 -11.02
N LYS A 72 3.48 7.07 -10.03
CA LYS A 72 3.96 5.98 -9.15
C LYS A 72 4.30 4.73 -9.93
N PHE A 73 3.43 4.32 -10.86
CA PHE A 73 3.63 3.13 -11.68
C PHE A 73 4.86 3.27 -12.59
N GLN A 74 5.07 4.44 -13.19
CA GLN A 74 6.26 4.73 -13.98
C GLN A 74 7.54 4.71 -13.14
N LYS A 75 7.53 5.31 -11.94
CA LYS A 75 8.67 5.26 -11.00
C LYS A 75 8.99 3.83 -10.57
N GLY A 76 7.97 3.02 -10.27
CA GLY A 76 8.14 1.61 -9.91
C GLY A 76 8.78 0.78 -11.02
N LYS A 77 8.43 1.04 -12.28
CA LYS A 77 9.08 0.40 -13.44
C LYS A 77 10.51 0.88 -13.67
N ALA A 78 10.78 2.16 -13.45
CA ALA A 78 12.11 2.73 -13.62
C ALA A 78 13.14 2.17 -12.63
N ALA A 79 12.71 1.79 -11.42
CA ALA A 79 13.56 1.21 -10.38
C ALA A 79 14.17 -0.16 -10.73
N PHE A 80 13.72 -0.82 -11.80
CA PHE A 80 14.23 -2.13 -12.22
C PHE A 80 15.28 -2.07 -13.34
N THR A 81 15.80 -0.89 -13.69
CA THR A 81 16.88 -0.78 -14.68
C THR A 81 18.24 -0.97 -14.01
N LEU A 82 18.64 -2.22 -13.74
CA LEU A 82 20.04 -2.55 -13.51
C LEU A 82 20.78 -2.33 -14.83
N ARG A 83 21.67 -1.35 -14.87
CA ARG A 83 22.59 -1.14 -15.99
C ARG A 83 23.81 -2.06 -15.80
N ASP A 84 24.22 -2.65 -16.92
CA ASP A 84 25.37 -3.56 -17.13
C ASP A 84 26.69 -3.00 -16.57
#